data_AF-A0A9W8N5M6-F1
#
_entry.id   AF-A0A9W8N5M6-F1
#
_cell.length_a   1.000
_cell.length_b   1.000
_cell.length_c   1.000
_cell.angle_alpha   90.00
_cell.angle_beta   90.00
_cell.angle_gamma   90.00
#
_symmetry.space_group_name_H-M   'P 1'
#
loop_
_entity.id
_entity.type
_entity.pdbx_description
1 polymer ?
#
loop_
_entity_poly.entity_id
_entity_poly.type
_entity_poly.pdbx_seq_one_letter_code
_entity_poly.pdbx_strand_id
1 'polypeptide(L)'
;MATPSTNEPILKLPHPYQTPYALSKSSRTAEGSVPLFQIKPLSTDDKATPPPEPLHNDQLFFTEPVDLKSSERPPESNNTPWGRARRSPCSTWVWDGEKPPTVGQAWLAIYVLYTLRPSMEGFRLLLTGAGKEVLSSQLKTVLLAIDHPIATGLTDELLVPRSTFWQGAGSPFGPRTAWIPEDTETMSKPLSSYPHYAPRECHDAGAGTSPHLAPTPSREAASWFRHL
;
A
#
# COMPACT_ATOMS: atom_id res chain seq x y z
N MET A 1 -16.69 14.97 9.40
CA MET A 1 -16.21 13.96 10.37
C MET A 1 -15.61 14.71 11.55
N ALA A 2 -15.88 14.29 12.78
CA ALA A 2 -15.25 14.92 13.95
C ALA A 2 -13.77 14.52 13.95
N THR A 3 -12.86 15.50 13.95
CA THR A 3 -11.44 15.24 14.18
C THR A 3 -11.28 14.70 15.60
N PRO A 4 -10.60 13.57 15.82
CA PRO A 4 -10.37 13.05 17.16
C PRO A 4 -9.64 14.10 18.00
N SER A 5 -9.95 14.14 19.30
CA SER A 5 -9.27 15.04 20.23
C SER A 5 -7.76 14.71 20.26
N THR A 6 -6.90 15.71 20.47
CA THR A 6 -5.43 15.59 20.30
C THR A 6 -4.77 14.53 21.19
N ASN A 7 -5.48 13.98 22.19
CA ASN A 7 -4.98 12.97 23.11
C ASN A 7 -5.71 11.63 23.03
N GLU A 8 -6.62 11.44 22.09
CA GLU A 8 -7.31 10.17 21.91
C GLU A 8 -6.57 9.29 20.88
N PRO A 9 -6.31 8.00 21.20
CA PRO A 9 -5.64 7.12 20.26
C PRO A 9 -6.53 6.89 19.04
N ILE A 10 -5.98 7.20 17.85
CA ILE A 10 -6.62 6.91 16.58
C ILE A 10 -6.42 5.47 16.14
N LEU A 11 -5.24 4.92 16.44
CA LEU A 11 -4.92 3.52 16.24
C LEU A 11 -3.89 3.04 17.27
N LYS A 12 -3.82 1.72 17.45
CA LYS A 12 -2.79 1.04 18.24
C LYS A 12 -2.11 0.04 17.32
N LEU A 13 -0.78 0.00 17.33
CA LEU A 13 -0.05 -1.00 16.55
C LEU A 13 -0.45 -2.43 16.98
N PRO A 14 -0.41 -3.40 16.05
CA PRO A 14 -0.67 -4.79 16.38
C PRO A 14 0.34 -5.34 17.40
N HIS A 15 -0.03 -6.44 18.05
CA HIS A 15 0.88 -7.19 18.92
C HIS A 15 2.14 -7.61 18.14
N PRO A 16 3.36 -7.53 18.72
CA PRO A 16 3.68 -7.20 20.12
C PRO A 16 3.87 -5.70 20.39
N TYR A 17 3.80 -4.86 19.36
CA TYR A 17 4.27 -3.48 19.44
C TYR A 17 3.37 -2.55 20.23
N GLN A 18 2.05 -2.74 20.10
CA GLN A 18 1.04 -2.11 20.95
C GLN A 18 1.17 -0.59 21.15
N THR A 19 1.92 0.12 20.31
CA THR A 19 2.13 1.57 20.46
C THR A 19 0.88 2.32 20.03
N PRO A 20 0.23 3.08 20.92
CA PRO A 20 -0.90 3.93 20.55
C PRO A 20 -0.39 5.19 19.83
N TYR A 21 -1.12 5.61 18.81
CA TYR A 21 -0.86 6.85 18.08
C TYR A 21 -2.09 7.75 18.12
N ALA A 22 -1.86 9.06 18.18
CA ALA A 22 -2.90 10.09 18.09
C ALA A 22 -2.61 11.05 16.95
N LEU A 23 -3.67 11.74 16.52
CA LEU A 23 -3.59 12.77 15.47
C LEU A 23 -3.52 14.15 16.10
N SER A 24 -2.51 14.93 15.76
CA SER A 24 -2.35 16.32 16.19
C SER A 24 -2.52 17.25 15.00
N LYS A 25 -3.47 18.18 15.10
CA LYS A 25 -3.65 19.23 14.10
C LYS A 25 -2.49 20.21 14.20
N SER A 26 -1.79 20.44 13.10
CA SER A 26 -0.73 21.44 12.99
C SER A 26 -1.31 22.84 12.86
N SER A 27 -0.54 23.85 13.27
CA SER A 27 -0.81 25.26 12.93
C SER A 27 -0.59 25.54 11.43
N ARG A 28 0.06 24.63 10.71
CA ARG A 28 0.33 24.73 9.28
C ARG A 28 -0.89 24.32 8.44
N THR A 29 -0.95 24.90 7.25
CA THR A 29 -1.94 24.55 6.24
C THR A 29 -1.26 24.22 4.91
N ALA A 30 -1.83 23.28 4.17
CA ALA A 30 -1.50 23.05 2.78
C ALA A 30 -2.14 24.15 1.89
N GLU A 31 -1.95 24.04 0.58
CA GLU A 31 -2.62 24.89 -0.40
C GLU A 31 -4.14 24.93 -0.16
N GLY A 32 -4.74 26.11 -0.33
CA GLY A 32 -6.17 26.31 -0.10
C GLY A 32 -6.59 26.28 1.37
N SER A 33 -5.66 26.54 2.30
CA SER A 33 -5.90 26.59 3.75
C SER A 33 -6.39 25.26 4.35
N VAL A 34 -6.05 24.14 3.70
CA VAL A 34 -6.41 22.80 4.18
C VAL A 34 -5.55 22.47 5.41
N PRO A 35 -6.14 22.05 6.54
CA PRO A 35 -5.38 21.76 7.75
C PRO A 35 -4.43 20.57 7.53
N LEU A 36 -3.22 20.71 8.07
CA LEU A 36 -2.24 19.63 8.12
C LEU A 36 -2.28 18.93 9.48
N PHE A 37 -2.00 17.63 9.48
CA PHE A 37 -1.99 16.79 10.65
C PHE A 37 -0.66 16.06 10.80
N GLN A 38 -0.33 15.70 12.04
CA GLN A 38 0.84 14.92 12.40
C GLN A 38 0.44 13.74 13.26
N ILE A 39 1.22 12.67 13.17
CA ILE A 39 1.03 11.47 13.97
C ILE A 39 1.99 11.52 15.14
N LYS A 40 1.47 11.44 16.36
CA LYS A 40 2.25 11.44 17.59
C LYS A 40 2.04 10.14 18.36
N PRO A 41 3.10 9.50 18.85
CA PRO A 41 2.94 8.38 19.77
C PRO A 41 2.33 8.88 21.08
N LEU A 42 1.46 8.08 21.68
CA LEU A 42 1.00 8.25 23.06
C LEU A 42 1.79 7.32 23.99
N SER A 43 1.66 7.54 25.30
CA SER A 43 2.28 6.66 26.30
C SER A 43 1.85 5.21 26.09
N THR A 44 2.83 4.32 26.07
CA THR A 44 2.63 2.88 25.86
C THR A 44 2.60 2.13 27.20
N ASP A 45 1.89 1.01 27.25
CA ASP A 45 1.93 0.08 28.38
C ASP A 45 3.32 -0.55 28.54
N ASP A 46 3.74 -0.86 29.78
CA ASP A 46 5.06 -1.45 30.09
C ASP A 46 5.34 -2.81 29.40
N LYS A 47 4.29 -3.46 28.87
CA LYS A 47 4.37 -4.78 28.21
C LYS A 47 4.60 -4.70 26.70
N ALA A 48 4.60 -3.50 26.12
CA ALA A 48 4.72 -3.31 24.69
C ALA A 48 6.18 -3.39 24.22
N THR A 49 6.41 -3.99 23.06
CA THR A 49 7.74 -4.01 22.43
C THR A 49 7.92 -2.78 21.54
N PRO A 50 9.06 -2.07 21.58
CA PRO A 50 9.30 -0.98 20.64
C PRO A 50 9.38 -1.49 19.20
N PRO A 51 8.91 -0.72 18.20
CA PRO A 51 9.11 -1.08 16.80
C PRO A 51 10.61 -1.11 16.44
N PRO A 52 11.04 -1.87 15.41
CA PRO A 52 12.44 -1.95 15.01
C PRO A 52 13.07 -0.59 14.69
N GLU A 53 12.26 0.33 14.15
CA GLU A 53 12.63 1.71 13.86
C GLU A 53 11.52 2.68 14.30
N PRO A 54 11.84 3.95 14.63
CA PRO A 54 10.83 4.97 14.94
C PRO A 54 9.88 5.22 13.75
N LEU A 55 8.59 4.94 13.95
CA LEU A 55 7.57 5.08 12.90
C LEU A 55 6.91 6.48 12.84
N HIS A 56 7.09 7.31 13.88
CA HIS A 56 6.62 8.70 13.85
C HIS A 56 7.70 9.63 13.32
N ASN A 57 7.26 10.76 12.77
CA ASN A 57 8.15 11.79 12.24
C ASN A 57 7.52 13.17 12.48
N ASP A 58 8.18 13.97 13.33
CA ASP A 58 7.72 15.32 13.71
C ASP A 58 7.86 16.35 12.57
N GLN A 59 8.47 15.97 11.45
CA GLN A 59 8.58 16.79 10.26
C GLN A 59 7.66 16.32 9.13
N LEU A 60 6.93 15.21 9.30
CA LEU A 60 5.95 14.73 8.32
C LEU A 60 4.55 15.25 8.68
N PHE A 61 3.92 15.87 7.70
CA PHE A 61 2.58 16.43 7.77
C PHE A 61 1.73 15.87 6.63
N PHE A 62 0.43 15.67 6.86
CA PHE A 62 -0.49 15.25 5.81
C PHE A 62 -1.89 15.85 5.97
N THR A 63 -2.62 15.91 4.86
CA THR A 63 -4.05 16.25 4.87
C THR A 63 -4.91 15.00 5.04
N GLU A 64 -6.11 15.17 5.60
CA GLU A 64 -7.14 14.14 5.45
C GLU A 64 -7.45 13.87 3.97
N PRO A 65 -7.95 12.67 3.60
CA PRO A 65 -8.31 12.36 2.22
C PRO A 65 -9.56 13.16 1.78
N VAL A 66 -9.39 14.06 0.82
CA VAL A 66 -10.46 14.92 0.29
C VAL A 66 -10.95 14.39 -1.06
N ASP A 67 -12.27 14.26 -1.21
CA ASP A 67 -12.89 13.90 -2.49
C ASP A 67 -12.84 15.07 -3.48
N LEU A 68 -12.73 14.76 -4.78
CA LEU A 68 -12.94 15.77 -5.81
C LEU A 68 -14.35 16.33 -5.75
N LYS A 69 -14.49 17.60 -6.11
CA LYS A 69 -15.79 18.22 -6.35
C LYS A 69 -16.53 17.46 -7.45
N SER A 70 -17.87 17.43 -7.37
CA SER A 70 -18.69 16.69 -8.34
C SER A 70 -18.44 17.10 -9.80
N SER A 71 -18.04 18.36 -10.05
CA SER A 71 -17.70 18.88 -11.38
C SER A 71 -16.37 18.36 -11.93
N GLU A 72 -15.46 17.92 -11.07
CA GLU A 72 -14.11 17.44 -11.41
C GLU A 72 -14.03 15.91 -11.40
N ARG A 73 -15.07 15.24 -10.88
CA ARG A 73 -15.15 13.79 -10.75
C ARG A 73 -15.57 13.18 -12.08
N PRO A 74 -14.82 12.22 -12.64
CA PRO A 74 -15.25 11.50 -13.83
C PRO A 74 -16.61 10.80 -13.61
N PRO A 75 -17.47 10.72 -14.63
CA PRO A 75 -18.76 10.04 -14.53
C PRO A 75 -18.62 8.62 -13.98
N GLU A 76 -19.61 8.14 -13.21
CA GLU A 76 -19.58 6.79 -12.64
C GLU A 76 -19.56 5.69 -13.71
N SER A 77 -20.14 5.96 -14.88
CA SER A 77 -20.08 5.08 -16.06
C SER A 77 -18.67 4.91 -16.63
N ASN A 78 -17.74 5.84 -16.34
CA ASN A 78 -16.35 5.73 -16.76
C ASN A 78 -15.60 4.75 -15.84
N ASN A 79 -15.56 3.48 -16.25
CA ASN A 79 -14.89 2.39 -15.53
C ASN A 79 -13.45 2.14 -15.97
N THR A 80 -12.82 3.07 -16.67
CA THR A 80 -11.38 2.97 -16.99
C THR A 80 -10.53 2.96 -15.71
N PRO A 81 -9.31 2.38 -15.71
CA PRO A 81 -8.41 2.46 -14.57
C PRO A 81 -8.17 3.89 -14.08
N TRP A 82 -7.97 4.85 -15.01
CA TRP A 82 -7.87 6.27 -14.69
C TRP A 82 -9.15 6.81 -14.06
N GLY A 83 -10.32 6.51 -14.62
CA GLY A 83 -11.61 6.99 -14.10
C GLY A 83 -11.85 6.53 -12.66
N ARG A 84 -11.55 5.27 -12.36
CA ARG A 84 -11.63 4.73 -11.00
C ARG A 84 -10.63 5.40 -10.05
N ALA A 85 -9.35 5.50 -10.46
CA ALA A 85 -8.31 6.11 -9.64
C ALA A 85 -8.57 7.60 -9.37
N ARG A 86 -9.01 8.35 -10.38
CA ARG A 86 -9.29 9.79 -10.27
C ARG A 86 -10.47 10.06 -9.33
N ARG A 87 -11.43 9.14 -9.22
CA ARG A 87 -12.55 9.22 -8.27
C ARG A 87 -12.14 8.99 -6.82
N SER A 88 -10.97 8.42 -6.57
CA SER A 88 -10.46 8.25 -5.21
C SER A 88 -10.12 9.60 -4.57
N PRO A 89 -10.30 9.73 -3.24
CA PRO A 89 -9.90 10.93 -2.52
C PRO A 89 -8.40 11.17 -2.62
N CYS A 90 -7.96 12.40 -2.39
CA CYS A 90 -6.55 12.78 -2.40
C CYS A 90 -6.07 13.15 -0.99
N SER A 91 -4.89 12.69 -0.61
CA SER A 91 -4.13 13.18 0.54
C SER A 91 -2.82 13.79 0.04
N THR A 92 -2.44 14.94 0.60
CA THR A 92 -1.16 15.59 0.30
C THR A 92 -0.24 15.46 1.50
N TRP A 93 0.98 15.00 1.28
CA TRP A 93 2.00 14.85 2.31
C TRP A 93 3.11 15.86 2.09
N VAL A 94 3.52 16.52 3.17
CA VAL A 94 4.51 17.57 3.18
C VAL A 94 5.52 17.32 4.29
N TRP A 95 6.80 17.52 4.02
CA TRP A 95 7.84 17.51 5.06
C TRP A 95 8.89 18.58 4.87
N ASP A 96 9.47 19.03 5.98
CA ASP A 96 10.44 20.13 6.02
C ASP A 96 11.90 19.67 6.15
N GLY A 97 12.12 18.36 6.31
CA GLY A 97 13.46 17.80 6.44
C GLY A 97 14.20 17.71 5.10
N GLU A 98 15.53 17.74 5.14
CA GLU A 98 16.38 17.50 3.96
C GLU A 98 16.27 16.05 3.46
N LYS A 99 15.92 15.13 4.35
CA LYS A 99 15.76 13.71 4.04
C LYS A 99 14.27 13.36 3.90
N PRO A 100 13.90 12.52 2.92
CA PRO A 100 12.53 12.04 2.83
C PRO A 100 12.18 11.15 4.03
N PRO A 101 10.88 11.07 4.40
CA PRO A 101 10.39 10.09 5.36
C PRO A 101 10.77 8.67 4.98
N THR A 102 10.93 7.79 5.98
CA THR A 102 11.18 6.37 5.72
C THR A 102 9.91 5.66 5.24
N VAL A 103 10.07 4.48 4.63
CA VAL A 103 8.93 3.63 4.23
C VAL A 103 8.06 3.27 5.45
N GLY A 104 8.66 3.00 6.61
CA GLY A 104 7.91 2.71 7.83
C GLY A 104 7.07 3.89 8.33
N GLN A 105 7.60 5.11 8.23
CA GLN A 105 6.86 6.33 8.56
C GLN A 105 5.70 6.57 7.59
N ALA A 106 5.92 6.34 6.29
CA ALA A 106 4.87 6.37 5.29
C ALA A 106 3.80 5.29 5.51
N TRP A 107 4.22 4.07 5.87
CA TRP A 107 3.32 2.97 6.21
C TRP A 107 2.38 3.34 7.37
N LEU A 108 2.91 3.97 8.43
CA LEU A 108 2.10 4.44 9.55
C LEU A 108 1.09 5.52 9.11
N ALA A 109 1.50 6.46 8.27
CA ALA A 109 0.60 7.48 7.73
C ALA A 109 -0.53 6.86 6.89
N ILE A 110 -0.22 5.89 6.03
CA ILE A 110 -1.22 5.13 5.25
C ILE A 110 -2.19 4.40 6.19
N TYR A 111 -1.68 3.76 7.25
CA TYR A 111 -2.51 3.06 8.22
C TYR A 111 -3.49 4.02 8.91
N VAL A 112 -3.02 5.20 9.31
CA VAL A 112 -3.86 6.25 9.89
C VAL A 112 -4.96 6.68 8.91
N LEU A 113 -4.63 6.92 7.64
CA LEU A 113 -5.61 7.33 6.64
C LEU A 113 -6.68 6.26 6.39
N TYR A 114 -6.32 4.97 6.32
CA TYR A 114 -7.30 3.87 6.23
C TYR A 114 -8.12 3.67 7.49
N THR A 115 -7.59 4.02 8.65
CA THR A 115 -8.34 4.02 9.91
C THR A 115 -9.34 5.18 9.95
N LEU A 116 -8.95 6.38 9.50
CA LEU A 116 -9.83 7.55 9.40
C LEU A 116 -10.98 7.35 8.43
N ARG A 117 -10.72 6.69 7.29
CA ARG A 117 -11.72 6.47 6.24
C ARG A 117 -11.74 5.03 5.77
N PRO A 118 -12.36 4.11 6.53
CA PRO A 118 -12.34 2.68 6.21
C PRO A 118 -13.05 2.31 4.90
N SER A 119 -13.96 3.15 4.39
CA SER A 119 -14.71 2.88 3.15
C SER A 119 -13.93 3.17 1.87
N MET A 120 -12.72 3.73 1.95
CA MET A 120 -11.94 4.01 0.75
C MET A 120 -11.16 2.78 0.28
N GLU A 121 -11.37 2.38 -0.98
CA GLU A 121 -10.63 1.29 -1.63
C GLU A 121 -9.20 1.68 -2.04
N GLY A 122 -8.92 2.98 -2.01
CA GLY A 122 -7.62 3.55 -2.28
C GLY A 122 -7.72 5.07 -2.28
N PHE A 123 -6.58 5.74 -2.20
CA PHE A 123 -6.49 7.20 -2.26
C PHE A 123 -5.33 7.62 -3.14
N ARG A 124 -5.47 8.80 -3.73
CA ARG A 124 -4.43 9.48 -4.48
C ARG A 124 -3.50 10.20 -3.51
N LEU A 125 -2.21 10.13 -3.79
CA LEU A 125 -1.17 10.65 -2.92
C LEU A 125 -0.29 11.63 -3.68
N LEU A 126 -0.20 12.85 -3.15
CA LEU A 126 0.72 13.88 -3.60
C LEU A 126 1.83 14.06 -2.56
N LEU A 127 3.07 14.03 -3.02
CA LEU A 127 4.26 14.17 -2.17
C LEU A 127 4.93 15.52 -2.43
N THR A 128 5.23 16.25 -1.35
CA THR A 128 5.92 17.53 -1.40
C THR A 128 7.03 17.57 -0.36
N GLY A 129 8.28 17.70 -0.79
CA GLY A 129 9.42 17.80 0.13
C GLY A 129 10.70 17.30 -0.52
N ALA A 130 11.84 17.51 0.15
CA ALA A 130 13.13 17.09 -0.37
C ALA A 130 13.17 15.55 -0.52
N GLY A 131 13.64 15.07 -1.67
CA GLY A 131 13.74 13.64 -1.95
C GLY A 131 12.41 12.92 -2.16
N LYS A 132 11.32 13.64 -2.51
CA LYS A 132 10.01 13.02 -2.78
C LYS A 132 10.06 11.91 -3.83
N GLU A 133 10.98 11.99 -4.79
CA GLU A 133 11.14 10.99 -5.85
C GLU A 133 11.74 9.69 -5.32
N VAL A 134 12.60 9.79 -4.30
CA VAL A 134 13.17 8.64 -3.61
C VAL A 134 12.07 7.91 -2.83
N LEU A 135 11.27 8.65 -2.05
CA LEU A 135 10.14 8.07 -1.32
C LEU A 135 9.12 7.45 -2.29
N SER A 136 8.77 8.16 -3.37
CA SER A 136 7.87 7.66 -4.41
C SER A 136 8.38 6.34 -5.01
N SER A 137 9.66 6.27 -5.36
CA SER A 137 10.28 5.04 -5.85
C SER A 137 10.21 3.92 -4.81
N GLN A 138 10.56 4.20 -3.55
CA GLN A 138 10.54 3.21 -2.47
C GLN A 138 9.13 2.66 -2.21
N LEU A 139 8.11 3.52 -2.17
CA LEU A 139 6.71 3.13 -2.00
C LEU A 139 6.24 2.21 -3.13
N LYS A 140 6.69 2.47 -4.36
CA LYS A 140 6.42 1.61 -5.51
C LYS A 140 7.15 0.27 -5.42
N THR A 141 8.42 0.29 -5.02
CA THR A 141 9.23 -0.93 -4.84
C THR A 141 8.61 -1.89 -3.84
N VAL A 142 8.06 -1.38 -2.73
CA VAL A 142 7.40 -2.20 -1.70
C VAL A 142 5.91 -2.44 -1.96
N LEU A 143 5.39 -2.02 -3.12
CA LEU A 143 3.98 -2.14 -3.55
C LEU A 143 2.95 -1.43 -2.65
N LEU A 144 3.39 -0.48 -1.83
CA LEU A 144 2.48 0.39 -1.07
C LEU A 144 1.76 1.38 -1.99
N ALA A 145 2.40 1.80 -3.06
CA ALA A 145 1.82 2.69 -4.05
C ALA A 145 2.11 2.18 -5.47
N ILE A 146 1.30 2.65 -6.42
CA ILE A 146 1.56 2.54 -7.86
C ILE A 146 1.45 3.92 -8.48
N ASP A 147 1.97 4.08 -9.69
CA ASP A 147 1.74 5.31 -10.46
C ASP A 147 0.23 5.48 -10.70
N HIS A 148 -0.27 6.72 -10.55
CA HIS A 148 -1.66 6.99 -10.91
C HIS A 148 -1.85 6.63 -12.39
N PRO A 149 -2.84 5.81 -12.77
CA PRO A 149 -3.05 5.44 -14.17
C PRO A 149 -3.32 6.71 -14.98
N ILE A 150 -2.46 7.05 -15.95
CA ILE A 150 -2.65 8.22 -16.83
C ILE A 150 -3.06 7.71 -18.21
N ALA A 151 -3.96 8.43 -18.89
CA ALA A 151 -4.20 8.22 -20.31
C ALA A 151 -3.03 8.72 -21.18
N THR A 152 -2.11 9.54 -20.65
CA THR A 152 -0.87 10.06 -21.26
C THR A 152 -0.14 11.00 -20.29
N GLY A 153 1.08 10.64 -19.86
CA GLY A 153 2.19 11.51 -19.42
C GLY A 153 2.00 12.54 -18.28
N LEU A 154 2.86 12.44 -17.26
CA LEU A 154 3.27 13.51 -16.31
C LEU A 154 2.26 13.92 -15.22
N THR A 155 1.91 13.00 -14.34
CA THR A 155 1.41 13.39 -13.00
C THR A 155 2.28 12.73 -11.93
N ASP A 156 2.93 13.53 -11.09
CA ASP A 156 3.67 13.11 -9.86
C ASP A 156 2.73 12.54 -8.77
N GLU A 157 1.57 12.02 -9.18
CA GLU A 157 0.53 11.51 -8.31
C GLU A 157 0.64 9.99 -8.24
N LEU A 158 0.60 9.49 -7.01
CA LEU A 158 0.57 8.06 -6.73
C LEU A 158 -0.86 7.62 -6.41
N LEU A 159 -1.14 6.34 -6.61
CA LEU A 159 -2.34 5.68 -6.10
C LEU A 159 -1.92 4.68 -5.03
N VAL A 160 -2.49 4.80 -3.84
CA VAL A 160 -2.29 3.88 -2.72
C VAL A 160 -3.51 2.95 -2.63
N PRO A 161 -3.39 1.67 -3.01
CA PRO A 161 -4.50 0.71 -2.95
C PRO A 161 -4.67 0.15 -1.53
N ARG A 162 -5.92 0.05 -1.06
CA ARG A 162 -6.25 -0.56 0.24
C ARG A 162 -5.83 -2.02 0.29
N SER A 163 -5.97 -2.73 -0.83
CA SER A 163 -5.70 -4.15 -0.93
C SER A 163 -4.23 -4.49 -0.68
N THR A 164 -3.28 -3.75 -1.26
CA THR A 164 -1.85 -4.06 -1.07
C THR A 164 -1.41 -3.75 0.36
N PHE A 165 -1.91 -2.65 0.95
CA PHE A 165 -1.64 -2.31 2.35
C PHE A 165 -2.06 -3.43 3.32
N TRP A 166 -3.31 -3.91 3.23
CA TRP A 166 -3.80 -4.96 4.14
C TRP A 166 -3.18 -6.34 3.88
N GLN A 167 -2.66 -6.57 2.67
CA GLN A 167 -1.82 -7.75 2.39
C GLN A 167 -0.39 -7.62 2.96
N GLY A 168 -0.04 -6.48 3.58
CA GLY A 168 1.22 -6.25 4.29
C GLY A 168 2.34 -5.65 3.44
N ALA A 169 2.01 -5.01 2.32
CA ALA A 169 2.98 -4.24 1.53
C ALA A 169 3.72 -3.22 2.43
N GLY A 170 5.05 -3.16 2.26
CA GLY A 170 5.91 -2.22 2.99
C GLY A 170 5.87 -2.30 4.52
N SER A 171 5.51 -3.44 5.09
CA SER A 171 5.51 -3.68 6.55
C SER A 171 6.86 -3.26 7.16
N PRO A 172 6.89 -2.41 8.20
CA PRO A 172 8.13 -2.00 8.87
C PRO A 172 8.67 -3.06 9.84
N PHE A 173 7.96 -4.17 10.03
CA PHE A 173 8.25 -5.19 11.05
C PHE A 173 8.96 -6.42 10.47
N GLY A 174 9.67 -6.23 9.35
CA GLY A 174 10.39 -7.31 8.66
C GLY A 174 9.60 -7.90 7.49
N PRO A 175 9.99 -9.10 7.01
CA PRO A 175 9.48 -9.69 5.76
C PRO A 175 8.06 -10.27 5.88
N ARG A 176 7.41 -10.12 7.03
CA ARG A 176 6.04 -10.56 7.29
C ARG A 176 5.12 -9.35 7.45
N THR A 177 3.84 -9.59 7.23
CA THR A 177 2.82 -8.55 7.39
C THR A 177 2.75 -8.15 8.86
N ALA A 178 2.44 -6.89 9.14
CA ALA A 178 2.31 -6.37 10.50
C ALA A 178 1.27 -7.13 11.36
N TRP A 179 0.35 -7.85 10.70
CA TRP A 179 -0.80 -8.50 11.31
C TRP A 179 -0.52 -9.92 11.80
N ILE A 180 0.64 -10.49 11.46
CA ILE A 180 1.03 -11.84 11.85
C ILE A 180 2.20 -11.72 12.84
N PRO A 181 1.96 -11.90 14.14
CA PRO A 181 3.02 -11.95 15.12
C PRO A 181 4.00 -13.06 14.77
N GLU A 182 5.30 -12.83 15.02
CA GLU A 182 6.29 -13.90 14.94
C GLU A 182 6.16 -14.92 16.08
N ASP A 183 5.29 -14.67 17.06
CA ASP A 183 5.18 -15.48 18.27
C ASP A 183 4.87 -16.95 17.94
N THR A 184 5.90 -17.78 18.16
CA THR A 184 6.00 -19.15 17.64
C THR A 184 5.48 -20.21 18.62
N GLU A 185 5.00 -19.86 19.81
CA GLU A 185 4.74 -20.81 20.90
C GLU A 185 3.74 -21.92 20.54
N THR A 186 2.86 -21.68 19.56
CA THR A 186 1.84 -22.63 19.12
C THR A 186 2.18 -23.35 17.81
N MET A 187 3.28 -22.98 17.14
CA MET A 187 3.64 -23.49 15.82
C MET A 187 4.66 -24.63 15.92
N SER A 188 4.46 -25.71 15.18
CA SER A 188 5.37 -26.87 15.17
C SER A 188 6.72 -26.58 14.51
N LYS A 189 6.82 -25.52 13.70
CA LYS A 189 8.04 -24.99 13.08
C LYS A 189 8.00 -23.47 13.05
N PRO A 190 9.17 -22.78 13.07
CA PRO A 190 9.21 -21.32 13.04
C PRO A 190 8.51 -20.73 11.82
N LEU A 191 7.86 -19.58 11.97
CA LEU A 191 7.12 -18.92 10.88
C LEU A 191 8.03 -18.60 9.69
N SER A 192 9.32 -18.34 9.92
CA SER A 192 10.33 -18.14 8.88
C SER A 192 10.56 -19.34 7.96
N SER A 193 10.13 -20.55 8.36
CA SER A 193 10.27 -21.77 7.53
C SER A 193 9.25 -21.86 6.38
N TYR A 194 8.18 -21.06 6.44
CA TYR A 194 7.20 -20.95 5.36
C TYR A 194 7.69 -19.92 4.33
N PRO A 195 7.38 -20.08 3.03
CA PRO A 195 7.76 -19.08 2.04
C PRO A 195 7.20 -17.70 2.41
N HIS A 196 8.01 -16.66 2.21
CA HIS A 196 7.49 -15.31 2.10
C HIS A 196 6.56 -15.26 0.89
N TYR A 197 5.52 -14.42 0.94
CA TYR A 197 4.50 -14.33 -0.10
C TYR A 197 5.10 -14.45 -1.52
N ALA A 198 4.47 -15.26 -2.39
CA ALA A 198 5.04 -15.61 -3.68
C ALA A 198 5.43 -14.35 -4.49
N PRO A 199 6.63 -14.30 -5.10
CA PRO A 199 7.01 -13.24 -6.01
C PRO A 199 5.99 -13.13 -7.15
N ARG A 200 5.78 -11.90 -7.61
CA ARG A 200 4.93 -11.58 -8.75
C ARG A 200 5.62 -12.08 -10.03
N GLU A 201 5.45 -13.36 -10.35
CA GLU A 201 5.91 -13.97 -11.59
C GLU A 201 4.75 -14.69 -12.29
N CYS A 202 3.62 -14.01 -12.44
CA CYS A 202 2.47 -14.51 -13.20
C CYS A 202 1.81 -13.37 -13.99
N HIS A 203 2.57 -12.62 -14.80
CA HIS A 203 1.94 -11.77 -15.83
C HIS A 203 2.72 -11.61 -17.15
N ASP A 204 3.89 -12.23 -17.31
CA ASP A 204 4.57 -12.36 -18.61
C ASP A 204 4.71 -13.83 -19.03
N ALA A 205 3.58 -14.56 -19.04
CA ALA A 205 3.48 -15.72 -19.94
C ALA A 205 3.18 -15.16 -21.33
N GLY A 206 4.25 -14.85 -22.07
CA GLY A 206 4.19 -14.42 -23.46
C GLY A 206 3.24 -15.32 -24.25
N ALA A 207 2.23 -14.68 -24.83
CA ALA A 207 1.49 -15.27 -25.93
C ALA A 207 2.47 -15.57 -27.06
N GLY A 208 2.59 -16.85 -27.43
CA GLY A 208 3.09 -17.26 -28.73
C GLY A 208 4.52 -17.81 -28.74
N THR A 209 4.64 -19.11 -28.48
CA THR A 209 5.19 -20.04 -29.49
C THR A 209 4.89 -21.47 -29.04
N SER A 210 3.91 -22.07 -29.72
CA SER A 210 3.56 -23.49 -29.55
C SER A 210 4.74 -24.34 -30.02
N PRO A 211 5.24 -25.30 -29.23
CA PRO A 211 6.24 -26.24 -29.72
C PRO A 211 5.58 -27.15 -30.76
N HIS A 212 6.18 -27.12 -31.95
CA HIS A 212 5.91 -27.95 -33.12
C HIS A 212 5.34 -29.34 -32.78
N LEU A 213 4.10 -29.57 -33.22
CA LEU A 213 3.56 -30.92 -33.41
C LEU A 213 4.50 -31.69 -34.35
N ALA A 214 4.98 -32.84 -33.89
CA ALA A 214 5.65 -33.83 -34.71
C ALA A 214 4.68 -34.31 -35.82
N PRO A 215 5.15 -34.51 -37.07
CA PRO A 215 4.29 -34.92 -38.16
C PRO A 215 3.82 -36.36 -37.96
N THR A 216 2.50 -36.53 -38.01
CA THR A 216 1.83 -37.82 -38.15
C THR A 216 2.23 -38.46 -39.49
N PRO A 217 2.73 -39.71 -39.52
CA PRO A 217 2.97 -40.40 -40.78
C PRO A 217 1.65 -40.82 -41.43
N SER A 218 1.56 -40.55 -42.73
CA SER A 218 0.43 -40.84 -43.60
C SER A 218 0.18 -42.33 -43.78
N ARG A 219 -1.12 -42.65 -43.96
CA ARG A 219 -1.72 -43.94 -44.29
C ARG A 219 -0.93 -44.78 -45.31
N GLU A 220 -0.62 -46.01 -44.93
CA GLU A 220 -0.74 -47.17 -45.82
C GLU A 220 -1.52 -48.27 -45.11
N ALA A 221 -2.44 -48.87 -45.86
CA ALA A 221 -3.36 -49.90 -45.42
C ALA A 221 -2.75 -51.29 -45.61
N ALA A 222 -2.94 -52.18 -44.64
CA ALA A 222 -3.01 -53.61 -44.91
C ALA A 222 -3.83 -54.32 -43.81
N SER A 223 -4.93 -54.90 -44.27
CA SER A 223 -5.78 -55.90 -43.62
C SER A 223 -4.96 -57.09 -43.07
N TRP A 224 -5.53 -57.84 -42.11
CA TRP A 224 -5.78 -59.31 -42.15
C TRP A 224 -5.80 -59.95 -40.74
N PHE A 225 -7.03 -60.27 -40.29
CA PHE A 225 -7.54 -61.51 -39.69
C PHE A 225 -6.79 -62.37 -38.63
N ARG A 226 -7.56 -62.65 -37.55
CA ARG A 226 -7.94 -63.96 -36.92
C ARG A 226 -6.90 -64.89 -36.24
N HIS A 227 -7.35 -65.40 -35.08
CA HIS A 227 -6.97 -66.63 -34.34
C HIS A 227 -5.59 -66.56 -33.63
N LEU A 228 -5.44 -66.85 -32.34
CA LEU A 228 -6.09 -67.78 -31.40
C LEU A 228 -6.37 -67.11 -30.04
#